data_AF-A0A9P6TIC5-F1
#
_entry.id   AF-A0A9P6TIC5-F1
#
_cell.length_a   1.000
_cell.length_b   1.000
_cell.length_c   1.000
_cell.angle_alpha   90.00
_cell.angle_beta   90.00
_cell.angle_gamma   90.00
#
_symmetry.space_group_name_H-M   'P 1'
#
loop_
_entity.id
_entity.type
_entity.pdbx_description
1 polymer ?
#
loop_
_entity_poly.entity_id
_entity_poly.type
_entity_poly.pdbx_seq_one_letter_code
_entity_poly.pdbx_strand_id
1 'polypeptide(L)'
;MTRFNGCIDLHHGQVKQIVGGSLRDDAPEGLCTNFVSTESPSYYAELYKNHHVTRCHVIKLGPNNDKAAKEALAAWPNGLQVGGGITADNASEWLALGASKVIVTSYLFPDARFSLERLQTICQKIGKERLVVDVSCRRRDDKWVVAMNKWQTMTDMEVTQETLNMLSEYCSEFLIHAADVEGLCNGIDQDLVTRLGEWVTIPTTYAGGGRSIEDLALVDQLSQGKVDLTFG
;
A
#
# COMPACT_ATOMS: atom_id res chain seq x y z
N MET A 1 16.81 -6.48 -9.17
CA MET A 1 16.29 -5.52 -10.15
C MET A 1 14.93 -5.09 -9.67
N THR A 2 14.86 -3.87 -9.20
CA THR A 2 13.65 -3.14 -8.81
C THR A 2 12.66 -3.11 -9.98
N ARG A 3 11.39 -3.36 -9.67
CA ARG A 3 10.28 -3.37 -10.62
C ARG A 3 9.35 -2.19 -10.39
N PHE A 4 8.62 -1.86 -11.45
CA PHE A 4 7.47 -0.99 -11.38
C PHE A 4 6.25 -1.77 -10.89
N ASN A 5 5.51 -1.20 -9.93
CA ASN A 5 4.17 -1.62 -9.56
C ASN A 5 3.16 -0.49 -9.81
N GLY A 6 2.03 -0.79 -10.44
CA GLY A 6 0.94 0.18 -10.60
C GLY A 6 0.02 0.21 -9.38
N CYS A 7 -0.65 1.33 -9.17
CA CYS A 7 -1.74 1.42 -8.20
C CYS A 7 -3.05 1.91 -8.83
N ILE A 8 -4.17 1.52 -8.23
CA ILE A 8 -5.51 2.01 -8.57
C ILE A 8 -6.15 2.49 -7.27
N ASP A 9 -5.99 3.77 -6.99
CA ASP A 9 -6.55 4.41 -5.81
C ASP A 9 -8.01 4.81 -6.06
N LEU A 10 -8.91 4.32 -5.21
CA LEU A 10 -10.34 4.49 -5.35
C LEU A 10 -10.88 5.39 -4.24
N HIS A 11 -11.55 6.48 -4.62
CA HIS A 11 -12.26 7.35 -3.70
C HIS A 11 -13.64 7.72 -4.28
N HIS A 12 -14.71 7.39 -3.55
CA HIS A 12 -16.10 7.45 -4.03
C HIS A 12 -16.34 6.69 -5.35
N GLY A 13 -15.68 5.54 -5.50
CA GLY A 13 -15.84 4.66 -6.65
C GLY A 13 -15.17 5.14 -7.94
N GLN A 14 -14.36 6.20 -7.87
CA GLN A 14 -13.60 6.74 -8.99
C GLN A 14 -12.10 6.58 -8.76
N VAL A 15 -11.35 6.37 -9.84
CA VAL A 15 -9.89 6.31 -9.80
C VAL A 15 -9.33 7.72 -9.62
N LYS A 16 -8.56 7.94 -8.55
CA LYS A 16 -7.99 9.25 -8.21
C LYS A 16 -6.58 9.12 -7.69
N GLN A 17 -5.73 10.04 -8.09
CA GLN A 17 -4.46 10.27 -7.44
C GLN A 17 -4.64 11.39 -6.39
N ILE A 18 -4.56 11.04 -5.11
CA ILE A 18 -4.70 12.00 -4.00
C ILE A 18 -3.33 12.51 -3.55
N VAL A 19 -3.31 13.72 -2.98
CA VAL A 19 -2.12 14.22 -2.26
C VAL A 19 -2.16 13.69 -0.83
N GLY A 20 -1.08 13.02 -0.41
CA GLY A 20 -0.95 12.43 0.92
C GLY A 20 -1.26 13.44 2.03
N GLY A 21 -2.07 13.02 3.02
CA GLY A 21 -2.44 13.84 4.18
C GLY A 21 -3.51 14.91 3.94
N SER A 22 -3.96 15.14 2.69
CA SER A 22 -5.07 16.07 2.39
C SER A 22 -6.45 15.46 2.63
N LEU A 23 -6.57 14.13 2.61
CA LEU A 23 -7.82 13.44 2.86
C LEU A 23 -8.15 13.45 4.36
N ARG A 24 -9.20 14.20 4.73
CA ARG A 24 -9.66 14.34 6.11
C ARG A 24 -11.16 14.06 6.22
N ASP A 25 -11.56 13.25 7.20
CA ASP A 25 -12.98 12.95 7.42
C ASP A 25 -13.77 14.14 7.99
N ASP A 26 -13.10 15.03 8.73
CA ASP A 26 -13.67 16.24 9.33
C ASP A 26 -13.68 17.45 8.38
N ALA A 27 -13.00 17.35 7.24
CA ALA A 27 -12.88 18.41 6.24
C ALA A 27 -12.75 17.82 4.82
N PRO A 28 -13.80 17.18 4.28
CA PRO A 28 -13.76 16.55 2.96
C PRO A 28 -13.52 17.55 1.82
N GLU A 29 -13.89 18.82 2.01
CA GLU A 29 -13.64 19.94 1.09
C GLU A 29 -12.13 20.19 0.88
N GLY A 30 -11.28 19.75 1.81
CA GLY A 30 -9.83 19.96 1.81
C GLY A 30 -9.03 18.91 1.03
N LEU A 31 -9.71 17.95 0.39
CA LEU A 31 -9.05 16.92 -0.41
C LEU A 31 -8.38 17.54 -1.64
N CYS A 32 -7.07 17.39 -1.72
CA CYS A 32 -6.30 17.74 -2.90
C CYS A 32 -6.07 16.49 -3.77
N THR A 33 -6.35 16.61 -5.07
CA THR A 33 -6.07 15.56 -6.05
C THR A 33 -5.10 16.07 -7.09
N ASN A 34 -4.08 15.28 -7.42
CA ASN A 34 -3.24 15.54 -8.59
C ASN A 34 -3.98 15.16 -9.87
N PHE A 35 -4.80 14.12 -9.82
CA PHE A 35 -5.51 13.59 -10.97
C PHE A 35 -6.82 12.90 -10.56
N VAL A 36 -7.85 13.07 -11.39
CA VAL A 36 -9.10 12.31 -11.33
C VAL A 36 -9.30 11.70 -12.70
N SER A 37 -9.35 10.38 -12.78
CA SER A 37 -9.46 9.69 -14.06
C SER A 37 -10.86 9.75 -14.63
N THR A 38 -10.95 9.88 -15.95
CA THR A 38 -12.17 9.62 -16.73
C THR A 38 -12.35 8.13 -17.02
N GLU A 39 -11.31 7.33 -16.88
CA GLU A 39 -11.31 5.90 -17.15
C GLU A 39 -11.74 5.09 -15.92
N SER A 40 -12.27 3.90 -16.19
CA SER A 40 -12.75 3.00 -15.15
C SER A 40 -11.60 2.28 -14.42
N PRO A 41 -11.84 1.75 -13.21
CA PRO A 41 -10.89 0.85 -12.55
C PRO A 41 -10.56 -0.40 -13.39
N SER A 42 -11.53 -0.92 -14.15
CA SER A 42 -11.34 -2.05 -15.07
C SER A 42 -10.37 -1.72 -16.21
N TYR A 43 -10.42 -0.50 -16.76
CA TYR A 43 -9.49 -0.06 -17.81
C TYR A 43 -8.02 -0.18 -17.35
N TYR A 44 -7.71 0.32 -16.14
CA TYR A 44 -6.35 0.22 -15.59
C TYR A 44 -5.95 -1.22 -15.26
N ALA A 45 -6.88 -2.02 -14.74
CA ALA A 45 -6.65 -3.44 -14.50
C ALA A 45 -6.30 -4.19 -15.80
N GLU A 46 -7.02 -3.93 -16.90
CA GLU A 46 -6.73 -4.48 -18.23
C GLU A 46 -5.40 -3.98 -18.79
N LEU A 47 -5.08 -2.71 -18.59
CA LEU A 47 -3.79 -2.13 -19.00
C LEU A 47 -2.63 -2.86 -18.31
N TYR A 48 -2.68 -3.00 -16.98
CA TYR A 48 -1.65 -3.73 -16.24
C TYR A 48 -1.57 -5.20 -16.65
N LYS A 49 -2.71 -5.84 -16.91
CA LYS A 49 -2.78 -7.22 -17.42
C LYS A 49 -2.08 -7.37 -18.76
N ASN A 50 -2.39 -6.50 -19.72
CA ASN A 50 -1.82 -6.54 -21.07
C ASN A 50 -0.29 -6.33 -21.06
N HIS A 51 0.21 -5.55 -20.11
CA HIS A 51 1.64 -5.30 -19.92
C HIS A 51 2.30 -6.22 -18.89
N HIS A 52 1.56 -7.20 -18.33
CA HIS A 52 2.05 -8.14 -17.31
C HIS A 52 2.67 -7.44 -16.08
N VAL A 53 2.14 -6.28 -15.69
CA VAL A 53 2.59 -5.54 -14.50
C VAL A 53 1.98 -6.21 -13.27
N THR A 54 2.78 -7.01 -12.58
CA THR A 54 2.33 -7.80 -11.43
C THR A 54 2.52 -7.04 -10.11
N ARG A 55 1.86 -7.51 -9.04
CA ARG A 55 1.87 -6.89 -7.70
C ARG A 55 1.33 -5.46 -7.68
N CYS A 56 0.52 -5.11 -8.68
CA CYS A 56 -0.29 -3.89 -8.64
C CYS A 56 -1.34 -4.00 -7.53
N HIS A 57 -1.68 -2.86 -6.92
CA HIS A 57 -2.59 -2.80 -5.79
C HIS A 57 -3.75 -1.83 -6.02
N VAL A 58 -4.95 -2.28 -5.68
CA VAL A 58 -6.17 -1.46 -5.64
C VAL A 58 -6.39 -1.00 -4.20
N ILE A 59 -6.38 0.31 -3.94
CA ILE A 59 -6.54 0.85 -2.58
C ILE A 59 -7.89 1.55 -2.45
N LYS A 60 -8.72 1.05 -1.54
CA LYS A 60 -10.02 1.67 -1.21
C LYS A 60 -9.83 2.76 -0.16
N LEU A 61 -9.83 4.01 -0.60
CA LEU A 61 -9.72 5.19 0.26
C LEU A 61 -11.12 5.59 0.73
N GLY A 62 -11.52 5.16 1.93
CA GLY A 62 -12.83 5.46 2.49
C GLY A 62 -13.99 4.60 1.95
N PRO A 63 -15.24 4.97 2.26
CA PRO A 63 -16.42 4.19 1.90
C PRO A 63 -16.78 4.27 0.41
N ASN A 64 -17.74 3.44 -0.03
CA ASN A 64 -18.32 3.44 -1.38
C ASN A 64 -17.37 3.04 -2.52
N ASN A 65 -16.28 2.33 -2.23
CA ASN A 65 -15.31 1.87 -3.22
C ASN A 65 -15.45 0.40 -3.62
N ASP A 66 -16.26 -0.39 -2.89
CA ASP A 66 -16.28 -1.85 -3.08
C ASP A 66 -16.74 -2.27 -4.47
N LYS A 67 -17.70 -1.57 -5.07
CA LYS A 67 -18.15 -1.85 -6.44
C LYS A 67 -17.01 -1.65 -7.45
N ALA A 68 -16.29 -0.53 -7.34
CA ALA A 68 -15.17 -0.18 -8.19
C ALA A 68 -13.97 -1.14 -8.00
N ALA A 69 -13.69 -1.55 -6.76
CA ALA A 69 -12.66 -2.55 -6.49
C ALA A 69 -13.02 -3.91 -7.09
N LYS A 70 -14.27 -4.37 -6.92
CA LYS A 70 -14.77 -5.61 -7.54
C LYS A 70 -14.66 -5.57 -9.06
N GLU A 71 -14.96 -4.43 -9.67
CA GLU A 71 -14.81 -4.22 -11.11
C GLU A 71 -13.35 -4.38 -11.57
N ALA A 72 -12.37 -3.77 -10.89
CA ALA A 72 -10.95 -3.93 -11.21
C ALA A 72 -10.49 -5.39 -11.05
N LEU A 73 -10.86 -6.05 -9.95
CA LEU A 73 -10.49 -7.45 -9.69
C LEU A 73 -11.08 -8.41 -10.72
N ALA A 74 -12.31 -8.17 -11.19
CA ALA A 74 -12.97 -8.98 -12.21
C ALA A 74 -12.29 -8.87 -13.59
N ALA A 75 -11.69 -7.73 -13.92
CA ALA A 75 -10.97 -7.53 -15.18
C ALA A 75 -9.66 -8.32 -15.25
N TRP A 76 -9.00 -8.51 -14.10
CA TRP A 76 -7.81 -9.36 -13.99
C TRP A 76 -7.84 -10.24 -12.73
N PRO A 77 -8.58 -11.37 -12.76
CA PRO A 77 -8.66 -12.29 -11.65
C PRO A 77 -7.28 -12.83 -11.27
N ASN A 78 -6.96 -12.78 -9.98
CA ASN A 78 -5.68 -13.12 -9.37
C ASN A 78 -4.48 -12.31 -9.87
N GLY A 79 -4.72 -11.17 -10.54
CA GLY A 79 -3.67 -10.26 -11.01
C GLY A 79 -3.34 -9.12 -10.04
N LEU A 80 -4.36 -8.64 -9.31
CA LEU A 80 -4.29 -7.44 -8.49
C LEU A 80 -4.43 -7.74 -6.99
N GLN A 81 -3.72 -6.99 -6.17
CA GLN A 81 -3.90 -6.96 -4.72
C GLN A 81 -5.01 -5.96 -4.35
N VAL A 82 -5.63 -6.10 -3.18
CA VAL A 82 -6.65 -5.14 -2.71
C VAL A 82 -6.46 -4.75 -1.24
N GLY A 83 -6.49 -3.45 -0.97
CA GLY A 83 -6.39 -2.85 0.36
C GLY A 83 -7.52 -1.89 0.68
N GLY A 84 -7.53 -1.39 1.92
CA GLY A 84 -8.53 -0.44 2.42
C GLY A 84 -9.73 -1.11 3.09
N GLY A 85 -9.75 -1.09 4.42
CA GLY A 85 -10.82 -1.70 5.23
C GLY A 85 -10.79 -3.24 5.25
N ILE A 86 -9.64 -3.85 4.99
CA ILE A 86 -9.46 -5.31 5.10
C ILE A 86 -9.37 -5.69 6.58
N THR A 87 -10.15 -6.70 6.97
CA THR A 87 -10.17 -7.32 8.29
C THR A 87 -10.12 -8.83 8.17
N ALA A 88 -9.93 -9.55 9.28
CA ALA A 88 -10.04 -11.00 9.27
C ALA A 88 -11.42 -11.47 8.78
N ASP A 89 -12.49 -10.70 8.98
CA ASP A 89 -13.85 -11.11 8.61
C ASP A 89 -14.08 -11.10 7.10
N ASN A 90 -13.56 -10.10 6.39
CA ASN A 90 -13.80 -9.92 4.95
C ASN A 90 -12.65 -10.40 4.04
N ALA A 91 -11.47 -10.69 4.58
CA ALA A 91 -10.29 -11.03 3.77
C ALA A 91 -10.53 -12.21 2.81
N SER A 92 -11.18 -13.29 3.29
CA SER A 92 -11.49 -14.46 2.46
C SER A 92 -12.46 -14.14 1.32
N GLU A 93 -13.38 -13.20 1.52
CA GLU A 93 -14.33 -12.77 0.47
C GLU A 93 -13.60 -12.03 -0.66
N TRP A 94 -12.69 -11.12 -0.32
CA TRP A 94 -11.91 -10.39 -1.31
C TRP A 94 -11.02 -11.31 -2.17
N LEU A 95 -10.44 -12.34 -1.56
CA LEU A 95 -9.70 -13.36 -2.30
C LEU A 95 -10.63 -14.16 -3.24
N ALA A 96 -11.83 -14.53 -2.77
CA ALA A 96 -12.81 -15.22 -3.61
C ALA A 96 -13.32 -14.36 -4.78
N LEU A 97 -13.31 -13.04 -4.62
CA LEU A 97 -13.65 -12.06 -5.66
C LEU A 97 -12.52 -11.83 -6.68
N GLY A 98 -11.39 -12.53 -6.56
CA GLY A 98 -10.30 -12.50 -7.54
C GLY A 98 -9.11 -11.62 -7.14
N ALA A 99 -9.01 -11.17 -5.89
CA ALA A 99 -7.77 -10.57 -5.41
C ALA A 99 -6.66 -11.64 -5.32
N SER A 100 -5.47 -11.32 -5.82
CA SER A 100 -4.29 -12.18 -5.68
C SER A 100 -3.84 -12.27 -4.23
N LYS A 101 -3.85 -11.13 -3.53
CA LYS A 101 -3.58 -10.96 -2.10
C LYS A 101 -4.45 -9.85 -1.53
N VAL A 102 -4.64 -9.85 -0.21
CA VAL A 102 -5.25 -8.72 0.50
C VAL A 102 -4.19 -7.94 1.29
N ILE A 103 -4.36 -6.63 1.34
CA ILE A 103 -3.46 -5.69 2.00
C ILE A 103 -4.14 -5.22 3.29
N VAL A 104 -3.55 -5.56 4.42
CA VAL A 104 -4.04 -5.14 5.74
C VAL A 104 -3.34 -3.87 6.20
N THR A 105 -4.14 -2.91 6.69
CA THR A 105 -3.68 -1.58 7.11
C THR A 105 -4.04 -1.31 8.58
N SER A 106 -5.00 -0.42 8.84
CA SER A 106 -5.42 0.04 10.17
C SER A 106 -6.01 -1.05 11.07
N TYR A 107 -6.46 -2.18 10.51
CA TYR A 107 -6.96 -3.32 11.29
C TYR A 107 -5.93 -3.82 12.31
N LEU A 108 -4.63 -3.74 12.00
CA LEU A 108 -3.57 -4.18 12.91
C LEU A 108 -3.33 -3.24 14.10
N PHE A 109 -3.96 -2.07 14.13
CA PHE A 109 -3.68 -1.01 15.11
C PHE A 109 -4.94 -0.54 15.86
N PRO A 110 -5.64 -1.43 16.61
CA PRO A 110 -6.72 -0.97 17.49
C PRO A 110 -6.18 0.07 18.48
N ASP A 111 -6.89 1.21 18.60
CA ASP A 111 -6.51 2.34 19.46
C ASP A 111 -5.07 2.83 19.24
N ALA A 112 -4.60 2.78 17.98
CA ALA A 112 -3.24 3.13 17.58
C ALA A 112 -2.13 2.30 18.24
N ARG A 113 -2.46 1.06 18.65
CA ARG A 113 -1.50 0.10 19.21
C ARG A 113 -1.40 -1.15 18.37
N PHE A 114 -0.18 -1.56 18.05
CA PHE A 114 0.03 -2.78 17.26
C PHE A 114 -0.54 -4.02 17.96
N SER A 115 -1.31 -4.82 17.22
CA SER A 115 -1.89 -6.07 17.69
C SER A 115 -1.36 -7.27 16.90
N LEU A 116 -0.39 -7.98 17.50
CA LEU A 116 0.11 -9.23 16.96
C LEU A 116 -1.00 -10.29 16.84
N GLU A 117 -1.94 -10.33 17.79
CA GLU A 117 -3.08 -11.24 17.77
C GLU A 117 -3.94 -11.06 16.51
N ARG A 118 -4.20 -9.80 16.11
CA ARG A 118 -4.95 -9.52 14.88
C ARG A 118 -4.20 -9.96 13.63
N LEU A 119 -2.88 -9.75 13.58
CA LEU A 119 -2.03 -10.23 12.48
C LEU A 119 -2.04 -11.76 12.37
N GLN A 120 -1.89 -12.44 13.50
CA GLN A 120 -1.96 -13.90 13.58
C GLN A 120 -3.32 -14.42 13.14
N THR A 121 -4.40 -13.78 13.58
CA THR A 121 -5.78 -14.17 13.24
C THR A 121 -6.03 -14.10 11.74
N ILE A 122 -5.69 -12.98 11.08
CA ILE A 122 -5.88 -12.86 9.63
C ILE A 122 -4.96 -13.83 8.87
N CYS A 123 -3.69 -13.96 9.27
CA CYS A 123 -2.74 -14.90 8.67
C CYS A 123 -3.22 -16.35 8.77
N GLN A 124 -3.72 -16.79 9.93
CA GLN A 124 -4.27 -18.14 10.11
C GLN A 124 -5.46 -18.39 9.19
N LYS A 125 -6.29 -17.38 8.95
CA LYS A 125 -7.51 -17.52 8.14
C LYS A 125 -7.25 -17.60 6.64
N ILE A 126 -6.30 -16.82 6.11
CA ILE A 126 -6.09 -16.73 4.65
C ILE A 126 -4.76 -17.31 4.15
N GLY A 127 -3.83 -17.56 5.07
CA GLY A 127 -2.46 -17.97 4.79
C GLY A 127 -1.52 -16.79 4.51
N LYS A 128 -0.27 -16.90 4.99
CA LYS A 128 0.81 -15.92 4.80
C LYS A 128 1.00 -15.49 3.34
N GLU A 129 0.95 -16.45 2.42
CA GLU A 129 1.17 -16.24 0.98
C GLU A 129 0.16 -15.29 0.32
N ARG A 130 -0.99 -15.04 0.97
CA ARG A 130 -2.04 -14.14 0.46
C ARG A 130 -2.23 -12.88 1.29
N LEU A 131 -1.34 -12.64 2.24
CA LEU A 131 -1.35 -11.45 3.08
C LEU A 131 -0.19 -10.52 2.73
N VAL A 132 -0.52 -9.27 2.50
CA VAL A 132 0.40 -8.13 2.41
C VAL A 132 0.15 -7.23 3.62
N VAL A 133 1.20 -6.77 4.29
CA VAL A 133 1.09 -5.78 5.36
C VAL A 133 1.50 -4.42 4.81
N ASP A 134 0.59 -3.45 4.93
CA ASP A 134 0.86 -2.06 4.63
C ASP A 134 1.48 -1.38 5.85
N VAL A 135 2.76 -1.05 5.76
CA VAL A 135 3.50 -0.32 6.79
C VAL A 135 3.59 1.13 6.36
N SER A 136 2.46 1.77 6.59
CA SER A 136 2.23 3.18 6.43
C SER A 136 3.01 3.97 7.50
N CYS A 137 4.00 4.80 7.13
CA CYS A 137 4.89 5.48 8.08
C CYS A 137 5.14 6.97 7.82
N ARG A 138 5.53 7.67 8.89
CA ARG A 138 5.97 9.07 8.90
C ARG A 138 7.30 9.23 9.60
N ARG A 139 8.10 10.17 9.14
CA ARG A 139 9.37 10.53 9.76
C ARG A 139 9.12 11.39 11.00
N ARG A 140 9.76 10.99 12.09
CA ARG A 140 9.80 11.72 13.36
C ARG A 140 11.25 11.75 13.82
N ASP A 141 11.86 12.91 13.69
CA ASP A 141 13.29 13.10 13.91
C ASP A 141 14.11 12.16 13.00
N ASP A 142 14.91 11.28 13.58
CA ASP A 142 15.76 10.31 12.88
C ASP A 142 15.11 8.92 12.72
N LYS A 143 13.79 8.82 12.94
CA LYS A 143 13.05 7.56 12.98
C LYS A 143 11.82 7.60 12.08
N TRP A 144 11.33 6.42 11.69
CA TRP A 144 10.02 6.27 11.04
C TRP A 144 9.07 5.57 11.97
N VAL A 145 7.90 6.14 12.17
CA VAL A 145 6.86 5.60 13.05
C VAL A 145 5.62 5.35 12.20
N VAL A 146 4.99 4.20 12.44
CA VAL A 146 3.77 3.81 11.73
C VAL A 146 2.67 4.82 12.05
N ALA A 147 1.94 5.21 11.02
CA ALA A 147 0.85 6.16 11.11
C ALA A 147 -0.41 5.56 10.46
N MET A 148 -1.56 5.86 11.03
CA MET A 148 -2.86 5.36 10.61
C MET A 148 -3.86 6.50 10.49
N ASN A 149 -5.10 6.17 10.11
CA ASN A 149 -6.19 7.13 9.90
C ASN A 149 -5.78 8.27 8.95
N LYS A 150 -5.31 7.89 7.75
CA LYS A 150 -4.84 8.85 6.73
C LYS A 150 -3.75 9.78 7.27
N TRP A 151 -2.78 9.20 7.99
CA TRP A 151 -1.59 9.89 8.48
C TRP A 151 -1.78 10.86 9.65
N GLN A 152 -2.99 10.87 10.22
CA GLN A 152 -3.36 11.79 11.30
C GLN A 152 -3.05 11.23 12.70
N THR A 153 -2.91 9.91 12.84
CA THR A 153 -2.66 9.26 14.12
C THR A 153 -1.37 8.45 14.07
N MET A 154 -0.38 8.83 14.89
CA MET A 154 0.83 8.02 15.08
C MET A 154 0.53 6.84 16.00
N THR A 155 1.09 5.67 15.68
CA THR A 155 0.97 4.47 16.50
C THR A 155 2.16 4.30 17.44
N ASP A 156 2.16 3.23 18.23
CA ASP A 156 3.27 2.83 19.10
C ASP A 156 4.37 2.01 18.39
N MET A 157 4.24 1.78 17.08
CA MET A 157 5.15 0.93 16.32
C MET A 157 6.14 1.77 15.49
N GLU A 158 7.43 1.59 15.75
CA GLU A 158 8.52 2.10 14.93
C GLU A 158 8.77 1.15 13.74
N VAL A 159 9.18 1.70 12.59
CA VAL A 159 9.62 0.91 11.44
C VAL A 159 11.12 0.65 11.58
N THR A 160 11.47 -0.57 11.95
CA THR A 160 12.85 -1.02 12.15
C THR A 160 13.05 -2.40 11.54
N GLN A 161 14.29 -2.87 11.50
CA GLN A 161 14.58 -4.23 11.06
C GLN A 161 13.84 -5.29 11.88
N GLU A 162 13.78 -5.11 13.20
CA GLU A 162 13.12 -6.04 14.12
C GLU A 162 11.62 -6.09 13.89
N THR A 163 10.96 -4.94 13.68
CA THR A 163 9.51 -4.91 13.45
C THR A 163 9.17 -5.51 12.09
N LEU A 164 9.94 -5.22 11.05
CA LEU A 164 9.77 -5.83 9.73
C LEU A 164 10.03 -7.34 9.75
N ASN A 165 11.06 -7.81 10.46
CA ASN A 165 11.31 -9.25 10.61
C ASN A 165 10.14 -9.96 11.29
N MET A 166 9.60 -9.41 12.39
CA MET A 166 8.43 -9.98 13.07
C MET A 166 7.20 -10.02 12.16
N LEU A 167 6.91 -8.94 11.42
CA LEU A 167 5.78 -8.92 10.49
C LEU A 167 5.97 -9.94 9.35
N SER A 168 7.21 -10.13 8.89
CA SER A 168 7.55 -11.05 7.79
C SER A 168 7.30 -12.51 8.14
N GLU A 169 7.11 -12.86 9.41
CA GLU A 169 6.70 -14.21 9.81
C GLU A 169 5.27 -14.51 9.36
N TYR A 170 4.40 -13.49 9.25
CA TYR A 170 2.96 -13.63 9.05
C TYR A 170 2.45 -13.10 7.71
N CYS A 171 3.25 -12.33 6.97
CA CYS A 171 2.90 -11.85 5.63
C CYS A 171 3.97 -12.23 4.61
N SER A 172 3.59 -12.24 3.32
CA SER A 172 4.50 -12.61 2.23
C SER A 172 5.04 -11.39 1.48
N GLU A 173 4.46 -10.21 1.67
CA GLU A 173 4.94 -8.96 1.07
C GLU A 173 4.69 -7.77 1.99
N PHE A 174 5.50 -6.73 1.80
CA PHE A 174 5.26 -5.40 2.37
C PHE A 174 4.85 -4.39 1.30
N LEU A 175 3.93 -3.51 1.69
CA LEU A 175 3.69 -2.24 1.01
C LEU A 175 4.09 -1.12 1.98
N ILE A 176 5.14 -0.36 1.66
CA ILE A 176 5.64 0.71 2.52
C ILE A 176 5.18 2.05 1.94
N HIS A 177 4.21 2.69 2.61
CA HIS A 177 3.78 4.04 2.26
C HIS A 177 4.55 5.08 3.10
N ALA A 178 5.25 5.98 2.42
CA ALA A 178 5.93 7.12 3.06
C ALA A 178 5.08 8.39 2.94
N ALA A 179 4.28 8.66 3.95
CA ALA A 179 3.24 9.68 3.88
C ALA A 179 3.76 11.12 3.72
N ASP A 180 4.97 11.40 4.22
CA ASP A 180 5.56 12.74 4.15
C ASP A 180 5.99 13.15 2.73
N VAL A 181 6.04 12.21 1.79
CA VAL A 181 6.36 12.44 0.37
C VAL A 181 5.26 11.96 -0.59
N GLU A 182 4.22 11.32 -0.07
CA GLU A 182 3.13 10.74 -0.85
C GLU A 182 2.30 11.82 -1.56
N GLY A 183 2.16 11.70 -2.88
CA GLY A 183 1.40 12.63 -3.72
C GLY A 183 1.99 14.05 -3.81
N LEU A 184 3.13 14.34 -3.19
CA LEU A 184 3.81 15.64 -3.29
C LEU A 184 4.71 15.76 -4.54
N CYS A 185 5.01 14.63 -5.21
CA CYS A 185 5.92 14.55 -6.36
C CYS A 185 7.31 15.20 -6.13
N ASN A 186 7.72 15.36 -4.87
CA ASN A 186 8.97 16.01 -4.47
C ASN A 186 10.15 15.03 -4.36
N GLY A 187 9.95 13.77 -4.74
CA GLY A 187 10.95 12.69 -4.66
C GLY A 187 10.67 11.72 -3.52
N ILE A 188 11.31 10.55 -3.59
CA ILE A 188 11.23 9.48 -2.59
C ILE A 188 11.98 9.85 -1.29
N ASP A 189 11.61 9.24 -0.17
CA ASP A 189 12.42 9.23 1.05
C ASP A 189 13.61 8.27 0.86
N GLN A 190 14.74 8.83 0.42
CA GLN A 190 15.94 8.05 0.09
C GLN A 190 16.52 7.33 1.31
N ASP A 191 16.50 7.96 2.48
CA ASP A 191 17.02 7.37 3.72
C ASP A 191 16.20 6.12 4.07
N LEU A 192 14.86 6.22 3.99
CA LEU A 192 13.99 5.07 4.21
C LEU A 192 14.24 3.95 3.19
N VAL A 193 14.34 4.27 1.90
CA VAL A 193 14.59 3.27 0.86
C VAL A 193 15.93 2.55 1.06
N THR A 194 16.98 3.28 1.45
CA THR A 194 18.27 2.67 1.82
C THR A 194 18.11 1.71 3.00
N ARG A 195 17.45 2.15 4.08
CA ARG A 195 17.19 1.30 5.24
C ARG A 195 16.36 0.06 4.90
N LEU A 196 15.33 0.20 4.08
CA LEU A 196 14.54 -0.94 3.61
C LEU A 196 15.41 -1.94 2.85
N GLY A 197 16.34 -1.49 2.00
CA GLY A 197 17.31 -2.35 1.33
C GLY A 197 18.20 -3.16 2.30
N GLU A 198 18.48 -2.62 3.48
CA GLU A 198 19.21 -3.31 4.54
C GLU A 198 18.31 -4.29 5.31
N TRP A 199 17.07 -3.90 5.58
CA TRP A 199 16.21 -4.55 6.56
C TRP A 199 15.30 -5.65 5.99
N VAL A 200 14.75 -5.47 4.79
CA VAL A 200 13.71 -6.35 4.27
C VAL A 200 14.26 -7.69 3.78
N THR A 201 13.51 -8.74 4.05
CA THR A 201 13.83 -10.14 3.68
C THR A 201 12.80 -10.77 2.74
N ILE A 202 11.65 -10.11 2.56
CA ILE A 202 10.54 -10.52 1.70
C ILE A 202 10.26 -9.43 0.65
N PRO A 203 9.56 -9.76 -0.46
CA PRO A 203 9.23 -8.78 -1.49
C PRO A 203 8.56 -7.54 -0.90
N THR A 204 9.11 -6.38 -1.22
CA THR A 204 8.69 -5.10 -0.66
C THR A 204 8.46 -4.11 -1.78
N THR A 205 7.33 -3.42 -1.73
CA THR A 205 6.99 -2.34 -2.66
C THR A 205 6.93 -1.04 -1.88
N TYR A 206 7.64 -0.03 -2.34
CA TYR A 206 7.60 1.33 -1.80
C TYR A 206 6.59 2.18 -2.59
N ALA A 207 5.78 2.95 -1.88
CA ALA A 207 4.79 3.85 -2.44
C ALA A 207 4.90 5.25 -1.79
N GLY A 208 5.16 6.25 -2.61
CA GLY A 208 5.28 7.65 -2.17
C GLY A 208 6.34 8.42 -2.95
N GLY A 209 5.97 9.54 -3.57
CA GLY A 209 6.94 10.49 -4.14
C GLY A 209 7.66 10.10 -5.44
N GLY A 210 7.40 8.92 -6.01
CA GLY A 210 7.86 8.53 -7.34
C GLY A 210 7.33 9.49 -8.41
N ARG A 211 8.22 10.16 -9.14
CA ARG A 211 7.87 11.26 -10.05
C ARG A 211 8.36 11.05 -11.47
N SER A 212 9.34 10.17 -11.66
CA SER A 212 10.06 10.01 -12.91
C SER A 212 10.63 8.60 -13.05
N ILE A 213 10.90 8.17 -14.28
CA ILE A 213 11.46 6.83 -14.54
C ILE A 213 12.84 6.66 -13.88
N GLU A 214 13.57 7.76 -13.70
CA GLU A 214 14.85 7.82 -13.01
C GLU A 214 14.75 7.37 -11.55
N ASP A 215 13.58 7.52 -10.91
CA ASP A 215 13.39 7.06 -9.53
C ASP A 215 13.45 5.53 -9.42
N LEU A 216 13.15 4.77 -10.48
CA LEU A 216 13.34 3.31 -10.49
C LEU A 216 14.82 2.94 -10.35
N ALA A 217 15.69 3.63 -11.10
CA ALA A 217 17.14 3.40 -11.03
C ALA A 217 17.70 3.83 -9.67
N LEU A 218 17.20 4.95 -9.12
CA LEU A 218 17.58 5.42 -7.80
C LEU A 218 17.17 4.41 -6.71
N VAL A 219 15.93 3.90 -6.73
CA VAL A 219 15.46 2.88 -5.79
C VAL A 219 16.26 1.58 -5.94
N ASP A 220 16.58 1.14 -7.15
CA ASP A 220 17.42 -0.04 -7.38
C ASP A 220 18.80 0.13 -6.74
N GLN A 221 19.44 1.29 -6.93
CA GLN A 221 20.73 1.61 -6.34
C GLN A 221 20.66 1.65 -4.80
N LEU A 222 19.71 2.40 -4.23
CA LEU A 222 19.61 2.61 -2.79
C LEU A 222 19.23 1.33 -2.05
N SER A 223 18.34 0.51 -2.62
CA SER A 223 17.83 -0.72 -2.01
C SER A 223 18.60 -1.98 -2.38
N GLN A 224 19.63 -1.86 -3.23
CA GLN A 224 20.34 -2.99 -3.83
C GLN A 224 19.40 -3.94 -4.58
N GLY A 225 18.39 -3.37 -5.24
CA GLY A 225 17.39 -4.08 -6.03
C GLY A 225 16.41 -4.94 -5.23
N LYS A 226 16.27 -4.70 -3.91
CA LYS A 226 15.34 -5.43 -3.03
C LYS A 226 13.98 -4.77 -2.87
N VAL A 227 13.86 -3.49 -3.19
CA VAL A 227 12.61 -2.73 -3.06
C VAL A 227 12.10 -2.37 -4.45
N ASP A 228 10.82 -2.63 -4.69
CA ASP A 228 10.11 -2.21 -5.90
C ASP A 228 9.47 -0.82 -5.70
N LEU A 229 9.11 -0.13 -6.77
CA LEU A 229 8.57 1.24 -6.71
C LEU A 229 7.19 1.35 -7.36
N THR A 230 6.28 2.01 -6.65
CA THR A 230 4.93 2.32 -7.12
C THR A 230 4.88 3.64 -7.88
N PHE A 231 4.13 3.66 -8.99
CA PHE A 231 3.65 4.90 -9.61
C PHE A 231 2.13 4.85 -9.77
N GLY A 232 1.49 6.00 -9.55
CA GLY A 232 0.04 6.19 -9.60
C GLY A 232 -0.34 7.62 -9.97
#